data_AF-A0A8J7P4E8-F1
#
_entry.id   AF-A0A8J7P4E8-F1
#
_cell.length_a   1.000
_cell.length_b   1.000
_cell.length_c   1.000
_cell.angle_alpha   90.00
_cell.angle_beta   90.00
_cell.angle_gamma   90.00
#
_symmetry.space_group_name_H-M   'P 1'
#
loop_
_entity.id
_entity.type
_entity.pdbx_description
1 polymer ?
#
loop_
_entity_poly.entity_id
_entity_poly.type
_entity_poly.pdbx_seq_one_letter_code
_entity_poly.pdbx_strand_id
1 'polypeptide(L)'
;MGKFMKPGKVVMVLAGRYAGRKAVIVKNIDDGTSDRPYSHALVSGIDRYPRKVTTSMGKKKVAKRSKIKAFVKVYNYNHLMPTRYSVDIPLDKTIVNKDVFRDPALKRKARREAKVKFEESLWEPDILPTVDAILQPLALSPATYCIMEKQPWMIETHVEICDQIITDQNDLRNDRDKLQQMTEEFKLRSVKLKQQCQDEEVERSLTLDTGKEKLAELQLEEQKLQEEAERLQTELRHVDEMNQQLKQETQVTTAVPERKVVFTGATGEEGSSSFDMNPRIVYPMEGGTALITFEDEEVAQKILSMNYHDVQLEECSIRLEARPVQLLMPSYIEVETHVSNRRILVSNLPKDVEESRLLDKLELFFSKSRNGGGEVESLEMLHDSGTVVITFLEDTIAKRLTDMENHTVDLLGKKYRLRVTPFLNGKIMDLQTRVSESRRTVQLVGIPNIMEEDNMQDNLEIHFQKSSNGGGEVDAFLYSPLGKTALAVFEEDSPESA
;
A
#
# COMPACT_ATOMS: atom_id res chain seq x y z
N MET A 1 70.41 -86.69 0.15
CA MET A 1 70.04 -85.28 0.35
C MET A 1 69.49 -84.70 -0.94
N GLY A 2 68.38 -83.95 -0.90
CA GLY A 2 67.80 -83.35 -2.11
C GLY A 2 68.61 -82.15 -2.62
N LYS A 3 68.81 -82.03 -3.93
CA LYS A 3 69.44 -80.87 -4.55
C LYS A 3 68.60 -79.61 -4.34
N PHE A 4 69.17 -78.57 -3.74
CA PHE A 4 68.46 -77.31 -3.41
C PHE A 4 68.71 -76.18 -4.44
N MET A 5 69.70 -76.31 -5.31
CA MET A 5 69.98 -75.38 -6.42
C MET A 5 69.07 -75.67 -7.61
N LYS A 6 67.79 -75.31 -7.50
CA LYS A 6 66.77 -75.52 -8.54
C LYS A 6 66.43 -74.21 -9.26
N PRO A 7 65.93 -74.26 -10.52
CA PRO A 7 65.36 -73.08 -11.17
C PRO A 7 64.27 -72.43 -10.30
N GLY A 8 64.21 -71.09 -10.32
CA GLY A 8 63.30 -70.31 -9.47
C GLY A 8 63.81 -70.08 -8.04
N LYS A 9 64.92 -70.71 -7.62
CA LYS A 9 65.55 -70.41 -6.32
C LYS A 9 66.26 -69.07 -6.34
N VAL A 10 66.11 -68.33 -5.24
CA VAL A 10 66.80 -67.07 -5.02
C VAL A 10 68.18 -67.36 -4.45
N VAL A 11 69.18 -66.77 -5.08
CA VAL A 11 70.58 -66.86 -4.71
C VAL A 11 71.16 -65.46 -4.55
N MET A 12 72.17 -65.34 -3.71
CA MET A 12 72.94 -64.11 -3.55
C MET A 12 74.32 -64.31 -4.17
N VAL A 13 74.75 -63.36 -5.00
CA VAL A 13 76.07 -63.42 -5.63
C VAL A 13 77.12 -62.99 -4.61
N LEU A 14 78.12 -63.84 -4.38
CA LEU A 14 79.21 -63.57 -3.43
C LEU A 14 80.39 -62.85 -4.07
N ALA A 15 80.66 -63.10 -5.36
CA ALA A 15 81.88 -62.65 -6.02
C ALA A 15 81.66 -61.93 -7.36
N GLY A 16 82.58 -61.02 -7.69
CA GLY A 16 82.63 -60.26 -8.95
C GLY A 16 81.81 -58.97 -8.92
N ARG A 17 81.62 -58.35 -10.10
CA ARG A 17 80.95 -57.04 -10.25
C ARG A 17 79.57 -56.93 -9.58
N TYR A 18 78.84 -58.05 -9.50
CA TYR A 18 77.49 -58.09 -8.94
C TYR A 18 77.47 -58.74 -7.54
N ALA A 19 78.58 -58.74 -6.80
CA ALA A 19 78.61 -59.21 -5.42
C ALA A 19 77.57 -58.45 -4.56
N GLY A 20 76.94 -59.16 -3.62
CA GLY A 20 75.84 -58.67 -2.80
C GLY A 20 74.52 -58.47 -3.55
N ARG A 21 74.45 -58.82 -4.84
CA ARG A 21 73.18 -58.78 -5.59
C ARG A 21 72.44 -60.10 -5.48
N LYS A 22 71.14 -59.99 -5.26
CA LYS A 22 70.16 -61.08 -5.29
C LYS A 22 69.77 -61.38 -6.72
N ALA A 23 69.59 -62.66 -6.99
CA ALA A 23 69.32 -63.17 -8.30
C ALA A 23 68.55 -64.49 -8.26
N VAL A 24 67.96 -64.87 -9.38
CA VAL A 24 67.16 -66.09 -9.53
C VAL A 24 67.89 -67.03 -10.47
N ILE A 25 67.96 -68.31 -10.10
CA ILE A 25 68.47 -69.36 -10.97
C ILE A 25 67.47 -69.59 -12.11
N VAL A 26 67.90 -69.39 -13.35
CA VAL A 26 67.11 -69.64 -14.56
C VAL A 26 67.33 -71.08 -15.03
N LYS A 27 68.60 -71.52 -15.04
CA LYS A 27 69.01 -72.86 -15.44
C LYS A 27 70.19 -73.31 -14.59
N ASN A 28 70.06 -74.45 -13.94
CA ASN A 28 71.12 -75.10 -13.18
C ASN A 28 71.88 -76.09 -14.09
N ILE A 29 73.20 -76.18 -13.93
CA ILE A 29 74.08 -77.11 -14.65
C ILE A 29 75.00 -77.72 -13.60
N ASP A 30 74.63 -78.91 -13.11
CA ASP A 30 75.32 -79.55 -11.99
C ASP A 30 76.59 -80.28 -12.44
N ASP A 31 76.56 -80.93 -13.60
CA ASP A 31 77.65 -81.82 -14.07
C ASP A 31 78.67 -81.09 -14.96
N GLY A 32 78.56 -79.76 -15.07
CA GLY A 32 79.43 -78.94 -15.92
C GLY A 32 79.09 -79.02 -17.42
N THR A 33 79.86 -78.31 -18.24
CA THR A 33 79.82 -78.36 -19.72
C THR A 33 81.26 -78.44 -20.23
N SER A 34 81.49 -78.83 -21.48
CA SER A 34 82.82 -78.81 -22.11
C SER A 34 83.59 -77.50 -21.89
N ASP A 35 82.91 -76.35 -21.96
CA ASP A 35 83.54 -75.03 -21.75
C ASP A 35 83.89 -74.74 -20.28
N ARG A 36 83.17 -75.38 -19.34
CA ARG A 36 83.19 -75.09 -17.90
C ARG A 36 82.96 -76.40 -17.13
N PRO A 37 84.02 -77.12 -16.75
CA PRO A 37 83.90 -78.44 -16.13
C PRO A 37 83.35 -78.41 -14.69
N TYR A 38 83.20 -77.22 -14.10
CA TYR A 38 82.64 -77.03 -12.75
C TYR A 38 81.13 -76.79 -12.78
N SER A 39 80.47 -77.05 -11.65
CA SER A 39 79.03 -76.80 -11.46
C SER A 39 78.71 -75.30 -11.49
N HIS A 40 77.71 -74.93 -12.28
CA HIS A 40 77.36 -73.53 -12.51
C HIS A 40 75.87 -73.32 -12.80
N ALA A 41 75.38 -72.11 -12.58
CA ALA A 41 74.02 -71.70 -12.91
C ALA A 41 74.02 -70.50 -13.85
N LEU A 42 73.08 -70.50 -14.78
CA LEU A 42 72.61 -69.29 -15.44
C LEU A 42 71.67 -68.55 -14.51
N VAL A 43 72.02 -67.32 -14.20
CA VAL A 43 71.37 -66.52 -13.18
C VAL A 43 70.91 -65.19 -13.78
N SER A 44 69.70 -64.78 -13.45
CA SER A 44 69.14 -63.46 -13.75
C SER A 44 68.93 -62.70 -12.46
N GLY A 45 69.53 -61.51 -12.31
CA GLY A 45 69.51 -60.78 -11.06
C GLY A 45 69.34 -59.27 -11.21
N ILE A 46 69.21 -58.59 -10.07
CA ILE A 46 68.96 -57.16 -10.01
C ILE A 46 70.27 -56.42 -9.74
N ASP A 47 70.75 -55.64 -10.72
CA ASP A 47 71.93 -54.76 -10.60
C ASP A 47 71.55 -53.45 -9.88
N ARG A 48 70.36 -52.90 -10.17
CA ARG A 48 69.84 -51.71 -9.49
C ARG A 48 68.46 -52.00 -8.96
N TYR A 49 68.37 -52.05 -7.63
CA TYR A 49 67.13 -52.21 -6.90
C TYR A 49 66.21 -50.99 -7.05
N PRO A 50 64.89 -51.19 -6.98
CA PRO A 50 63.97 -50.08 -6.85
C PRO A 50 64.27 -49.33 -5.54
N ARG A 51 64.09 -48.01 -5.56
CA ARG A 51 64.30 -47.16 -4.37
C ARG A 51 62.99 -47.04 -3.60
N LYS A 52 63.05 -46.97 -2.26
CA LYS A 52 61.89 -46.68 -1.40
C LYS A 52 61.07 -45.51 -1.94
N VAL A 53 59.77 -45.72 -2.08
CA VAL A 53 58.76 -44.74 -2.49
C VAL A 53 57.96 -44.35 -1.25
N THR A 54 57.61 -43.07 -1.13
CA THR A 54 56.70 -42.56 -0.08
C THR A 54 55.43 -42.03 -0.73
N THR A 55 54.32 -42.02 0.00
CA THR A 55 53.01 -41.54 -0.45
C THR A 55 53.02 -40.09 -0.94
N SER A 56 53.94 -39.26 -0.42
CA SER A 56 54.13 -37.86 -0.81
C SER A 56 54.79 -37.64 -2.18
N MET A 57 55.32 -38.68 -2.84
CA MET A 57 56.04 -38.52 -4.11
C MET A 57 55.09 -38.45 -5.31
N GLY A 58 55.30 -37.47 -6.19
CA GLY A 58 54.55 -37.37 -7.45
C GLY A 58 54.84 -38.54 -8.41
N LYS A 59 53.86 -38.87 -9.25
CA LYS A 59 53.87 -40.03 -10.18
C LYS A 59 55.15 -40.15 -11.03
N LYS A 60 55.70 -39.02 -11.50
CA LYS A 60 56.98 -38.97 -12.24
C LYS A 60 58.19 -39.44 -11.40
N LYS A 61 58.22 -39.07 -10.12
CA LYS A 61 59.28 -39.45 -9.16
C LYS A 61 59.13 -40.92 -8.74
N VAL A 62 57.90 -41.40 -8.58
CA VAL A 62 57.59 -42.81 -8.32
C VAL A 62 58.09 -43.69 -9.48
N ALA A 63 57.70 -43.39 -10.72
CA ALA A 63 58.13 -44.14 -11.90
C ALA A 63 59.66 -44.20 -12.05
N LYS A 64 60.37 -43.10 -11.73
CA LYS A 64 61.84 -43.06 -11.79
C LYS A 64 62.50 -43.88 -10.68
N ARG A 65 61.87 -43.99 -9.50
CA ARG A 65 62.38 -44.75 -8.34
C ARG A 65 62.09 -46.25 -8.43
N SER A 66 60.99 -46.65 -9.06
CA SER A 66 60.63 -48.05 -9.26
C SER A 66 61.41 -48.74 -10.40
N LYS A 67 62.15 -47.98 -11.22
CA LYS A 67 62.90 -48.53 -12.37
C LYS A 67 64.00 -49.48 -11.92
N ILE A 68 63.95 -50.71 -12.41
CA ILE A 68 64.94 -51.76 -12.14
C ILE A 68 65.99 -51.82 -13.26
N LYS A 69 67.22 -52.23 -12.90
CA LYS A 69 68.22 -52.67 -13.88
C LYS A 69 68.58 -54.12 -13.63
N ALA A 70 68.34 -54.99 -14.61
CA ALA A 70 68.65 -56.41 -14.53
C ALA A 70 70.03 -56.75 -15.13
N PHE A 71 70.60 -57.87 -14.69
CA PHE A 71 71.76 -58.52 -15.29
C PHE A 71 71.51 -60.01 -15.49
N VAL A 72 72.15 -60.59 -16.51
CA VAL A 72 72.14 -62.03 -16.78
C VAL A 72 73.60 -62.48 -16.83
N LYS A 73 73.96 -63.51 -16.06
CA LYS A 73 75.34 -64.02 -15.97
C LYS A 73 75.38 -65.48 -15.55
N VAL A 74 76.39 -66.21 -16.01
CA VAL A 74 76.72 -67.56 -15.53
C VAL A 74 77.66 -67.48 -14.34
N TYR A 75 77.29 -68.11 -13.22
CA TYR A 75 78.08 -68.17 -12.00
C TYR A 75 78.41 -69.61 -11.61
N ASN A 76 79.62 -69.83 -11.11
CA ASN A 76 79.97 -71.03 -10.36
C ASN A 76 79.14 -71.07 -9.07
N TYR A 77 78.71 -72.27 -8.64
CA TYR A 77 77.98 -72.45 -7.38
C TYR A 77 78.73 -71.92 -6.16
N ASN A 78 80.05 -71.99 -6.12
CA ASN A 78 80.85 -71.43 -5.01
C ASN A 78 80.69 -69.91 -4.88
N HIS A 79 80.30 -69.22 -5.97
CA HIS A 79 80.09 -67.78 -5.98
C HIS A 79 78.62 -67.40 -5.74
N LEU A 80 77.77 -68.38 -5.41
CA LEU A 80 76.37 -68.20 -5.11
C LEU A 80 76.11 -68.69 -3.69
N MET A 81 75.49 -67.84 -2.87
CA MET A 81 74.91 -68.25 -1.61
C MET A 81 73.43 -68.60 -1.85
N PRO A 82 73.03 -69.87 -1.71
CA PRO A 82 71.64 -70.27 -1.79
C PRO A 82 70.84 -69.63 -0.65
N THR A 83 69.64 -69.15 -0.94
CA THR A 83 68.73 -68.65 0.08
C THR A 83 67.51 -69.57 0.21
N ARG A 84 66.77 -69.44 1.32
CA ARG A 84 65.53 -70.20 1.56
C ARG A 84 64.46 -69.92 0.49
N TYR A 85 64.43 -68.69 -0.02
CA TYR A 85 63.37 -68.16 -0.87
C TYR A 85 63.39 -68.76 -2.28
N SER A 86 62.21 -68.99 -2.85
CA SER A 86 62.00 -69.37 -4.25
C SER A 86 60.90 -68.50 -4.84
N VAL A 87 61.17 -67.85 -5.95
CA VAL A 87 60.20 -67.00 -6.66
C VAL A 87 60.00 -67.59 -8.04
N ASP A 88 58.74 -67.83 -8.37
CA ASP A 88 58.36 -68.29 -9.70
C ASP A 88 58.14 -67.08 -10.61
N ILE A 89 59.22 -66.67 -11.29
CA ILE A 89 59.16 -65.61 -12.30
C ILE A 89 59.22 -66.29 -13.66
N PRO A 90 58.18 -66.17 -14.50
CA PRO A 90 58.17 -66.78 -15.83
C PRO A 90 59.18 -66.04 -16.72
N LEU A 91 60.42 -66.53 -16.73
CA LEU A 91 61.49 -66.08 -17.62
C LEU A 91 61.55 -67.01 -18.83
N ASP A 92 61.52 -66.47 -20.05
CA ASP A 92 61.56 -67.30 -21.25
C ASP A 92 62.93 -67.93 -21.40
N LYS A 93 62.99 -69.25 -21.17
CA LYS A 93 64.21 -70.05 -21.32
C LYS A 93 64.76 -69.99 -22.74
N THR A 94 63.97 -69.61 -23.74
CA THR A 94 64.43 -69.43 -25.13
C THR A 94 65.27 -68.18 -25.31
N ILE A 95 64.94 -67.09 -24.60
CA ILE A 95 65.62 -65.81 -24.73
C ILE A 95 66.74 -65.68 -23.69
N VAL A 96 66.55 -66.22 -22.48
CA VAL A 96 67.57 -66.25 -21.42
C VAL A 96 68.34 -67.57 -21.46
N ASN A 97 69.24 -67.69 -22.44
CA ASN A 97 70.05 -68.88 -22.72
C ASN A 97 71.56 -68.67 -22.50
N LYS A 98 72.34 -69.77 -22.54
CA LYS A 98 73.82 -69.72 -22.47
C LYS A 98 74.43 -69.09 -23.73
N ASP A 99 73.80 -69.19 -24.90
CA ASP A 99 74.34 -68.65 -26.15
C ASP A 99 74.25 -67.12 -26.26
N VAL A 100 73.42 -66.52 -25.40
CA VAL A 100 73.25 -65.07 -25.26
C VAL A 100 74.56 -64.33 -24.95
N PHE A 101 75.56 -65.03 -24.40
CA PHE A 101 76.85 -64.42 -24.07
C PHE A 101 77.79 -64.26 -25.27
N ARG A 102 77.51 -64.90 -26.41
CA ARG A 102 78.32 -64.76 -27.64
C ARG A 102 78.09 -63.40 -28.31
N ASP A 103 76.83 -62.98 -28.42
CA ASP A 103 76.44 -61.71 -29.05
C ASP A 103 75.99 -60.63 -28.05
N PRO A 104 76.61 -59.42 -28.08
CA PRO A 104 76.19 -58.31 -27.23
C PRO A 104 74.72 -57.86 -27.44
N ALA A 105 74.19 -58.03 -28.65
CA ALA A 105 72.80 -57.70 -28.99
C ALA A 105 71.80 -58.63 -28.30
N LEU A 106 72.04 -59.94 -28.35
CA LEU A 106 71.22 -60.95 -27.64
C LEU A 106 71.30 -60.71 -26.12
N LYS A 107 72.47 -60.38 -25.60
CA LYS A 107 72.66 -60.02 -24.18
C LYS A 107 71.92 -58.76 -23.75
N ARG A 108 71.68 -57.82 -24.66
CA ARG A 108 70.80 -56.66 -24.39
C ARG A 108 69.33 -57.07 -24.40
N LYS A 109 68.92 -57.97 -25.30
CA LYS A 109 67.54 -58.50 -25.38
C LYS A 109 67.16 -59.26 -24.09
N ALA A 110 67.98 -60.23 -23.68
CA ALA A 110 67.75 -61.00 -22.44
C ALA A 110 67.71 -60.12 -21.18
N ARG A 111 68.55 -59.09 -21.09
CA ARG A 111 68.50 -58.12 -19.97
C ARG A 111 67.24 -57.26 -19.98
N ARG A 112 66.73 -56.90 -21.16
CA ARG A 112 65.51 -56.09 -21.29
C ARG A 112 64.30 -56.90 -20.85
N GLU A 113 64.22 -58.15 -21.25
CA GLU A 113 63.14 -59.05 -20.84
C GLU A 113 63.18 -59.34 -19.34
N ALA A 114 64.34 -59.71 -18.79
CA ALA A 114 64.49 -59.88 -17.35
C ALA A 114 64.08 -58.61 -16.58
N LYS A 115 64.43 -57.43 -17.10
CA LYS A 115 64.00 -56.14 -16.52
C LYS A 115 62.48 -56.00 -16.53
N VAL A 116 61.81 -56.28 -17.65
CA VAL A 116 60.35 -56.16 -17.76
C VAL A 116 59.68 -57.12 -16.79
N LYS A 117 60.14 -58.37 -16.73
CA LYS A 117 59.58 -59.37 -15.80
C LYS A 117 59.78 -59.01 -14.33
N PHE A 118 60.95 -58.50 -13.94
CA PHE A 118 61.17 -57.99 -12.58
C PHE A 118 60.35 -56.73 -12.27
N GLU A 119 60.02 -55.91 -13.28
CA GLU A 119 59.14 -54.75 -13.11
C GLU A 119 57.65 -55.15 -13.05
N GLU A 120 57.21 -56.19 -13.76
CA GLU A 120 55.84 -56.75 -13.67
C GLU A 120 55.59 -57.37 -12.29
N SER A 121 56.51 -58.20 -11.80
CA SER A 121 56.40 -58.84 -10.47
C SER A 121 56.43 -57.87 -9.28
N LEU A 122 56.75 -56.59 -9.50
CA LEU A 122 56.68 -55.54 -8.49
C LEU A 122 55.25 -55.06 -8.20
N TRP A 123 54.32 -55.24 -9.15
CA TRP A 123 52.95 -54.70 -9.06
C TRP A 123 51.89 -55.77 -8.78
N GLU A 124 52.26 -57.06 -8.74
CA GLU A 124 51.35 -58.15 -8.35
C GLU A 124 51.30 -58.27 -6.81
N PRO A 125 50.13 -58.05 -6.17
CA PRO A 125 50.00 -57.96 -4.71
C PRO A 125 49.98 -59.31 -3.97
N ASP A 126 49.93 -60.45 -4.66
CA ASP A 126 49.54 -61.75 -4.06
C ASP A 126 50.70 -62.67 -3.62
N ILE A 127 51.94 -62.18 -3.47
CA ILE A 127 53.10 -63.02 -3.08
C ILE A 127 53.91 -62.38 -1.92
N LEU A 128 53.35 -62.38 -0.72
CA LEU A 128 53.67 -61.47 0.38
C LEU A 128 54.75 -61.90 1.43
N PRO A 129 55.72 -62.78 1.12
CA PRO A 129 57.04 -62.57 1.73
C PRO A 129 58.24 -62.83 0.81
N THR A 130 58.02 -63.44 -0.35
CA THR A 130 59.11 -64.04 -1.15
C THR A 130 59.68 -63.09 -2.20
N VAL A 131 58.87 -62.15 -2.71
CA VAL A 131 59.31 -61.16 -3.71
C VAL A 131 60.05 -59.99 -3.04
N ASP A 132 59.64 -59.60 -1.83
CA ASP A 132 60.31 -58.55 -1.04
C ASP A 132 61.75 -58.96 -0.68
N ALA A 133 61.95 -60.27 -0.45
CA ALA A 133 63.26 -60.85 -0.25
C ALA A 133 64.20 -60.66 -1.46
N ILE A 134 63.73 -60.51 -2.70
CA ILE A 134 64.59 -60.21 -3.86
C ILE A 134 64.81 -58.70 -4.01
N LEU A 135 63.78 -57.88 -3.76
CA LEU A 135 63.73 -56.48 -4.16
C LEU A 135 64.45 -55.51 -3.22
N GLN A 136 64.72 -55.91 -1.97
CA GLN A 136 65.46 -55.09 -1.01
C GLN A 136 66.98 -55.29 -1.11
N PRO A 137 67.79 -54.20 -1.11
CA PRO A 137 69.25 -54.30 -1.04
C PRO A 137 69.68 -54.87 0.30
N LEU A 138 70.80 -55.62 0.31
CA LEU A 138 71.44 -56.02 1.56
C LEU A 138 72.07 -54.79 2.20
N ALA A 139 71.51 -54.33 3.30
CA ALA A 139 72.20 -53.44 4.22
C ALA A 139 72.79 -54.29 5.34
N LEU A 140 74.13 -54.31 5.43
CA LEU A 140 74.81 -54.61 6.68
C LEU A 140 74.80 -53.32 7.50
N SER A 141 73.97 -53.23 8.53
CA SER A 141 74.20 -52.25 9.59
C SER A 141 75.30 -52.77 10.52
N PRO A 142 76.19 -51.91 11.05
CA PRO A 142 77.19 -52.33 12.00
C PRO A 142 76.54 -52.50 13.38
N ALA A 143 76.38 -53.74 13.83
CA ALA A 143 76.26 -54.09 15.24
C ALA A 143 76.72 -55.54 15.46
N THR A 144 78.00 -55.64 15.83
CA THR A 144 78.57 -56.50 16.88
C THR A 144 78.19 -57.99 16.91
N TYR A 145 79.18 -58.83 16.56
CA TYR A 145 79.37 -60.14 17.16
C TYR A 145 79.77 -59.95 18.63
N CYS A 146 79.07 -60.58 19.57
CA CYS A 146 79.68 -61.20 20.74
C CYS A 146 78.78 -62.32 21.29
N ILE A 147 79.45 -63.34 21.77
CA ILE A 147 79.00 -64.73 21.93
C ILE A 147 78.13 -64.95 23.18
N MET A 148 77.30 -65.99 23.09
CA MET A 148 76.65 -66.79 24.14
C MET A 148 76.95 -66.41 25.60
N GLU A 149 75.93 -65.97 26.32
CA GLU A 149 75.46 -66.50 27.61
C GLU A 149 74.24 -65.69 28.08
N LYS A 150 73.40 -66.29 28.92
CA LYS A 150 72.14 -65.79 29.54
C LYS A 150 70.85 -66.18 28.79
N GLN A 151 70.18 -67.19 29.32
CA GLN A 151 68.88 -67.73 28.90
C GLN A 151 67.64 -67.31 29.72
N PRO A 152 67.63 -66.29 30.62
CA PRO A 152 66.34 -65.75 31.11
C PRO A 152 65.87 -64.43 30.45
N TRP A 153 66.78 -63.50 30.14
CA TRP A 153 66.41 -62.13 29.71
C TRP A 153 65.79 -62.03 28.30
N MET A 154 66.15 -62.93 27.38
CA MET A 154 65.54 -62.95 26.04
C MET A 154 64.06 -63.35 26.09
N ILE A 155 63.68 -64.22 27.03
CA ILE A 155 62.28 -64.63 27.20
C ILE A 155 61.48 -63.45 27.77
N GLU A 156 62.00 -62.75 28.78
CA GLU A 156 61.37 -61.52 29.29
C GLU A 156 61.20 -60.46 28.20
N THR A 157 62.24 -60.19 27.39
CA THR A 157 62.10 -59.21 26.29
C THR A 157 61.11 -59.66 25.20
N HIS A 158 61.02 -60.96 24.91
CA HIS A 158 60.03 -61.47 23.97
C HIS A 158 58.61 -61.45 24.54
N VAL A 159 58.44 -61.68 25.84
CA VAL A 159 57.17 -61.54 26.55
C VAL A 159 56.74 -60.06 26.59
N GLU A 160 57.65 -59.14 26.90
CA GLU A 160 57.38 -57.70 26.86
C GLU A 160 57.00 -57.22 25.46
N ILE A 161 57.67 -57.71 24.41
CA ILE A 161 57.30 -57.41 23.02
C ILE A 161 55.92 -58.01 22.68
N CYS A 162 55.61 -59.22 23.14
CA CYS A 162 54.29 -59.81 22.95
C CYS A 162 53.19 -59.02 23.69
N ASP A 163 53.44 -58.58 24.93
CA ASP A 163 52.51 -57.75 25.71
C ASP A 163 52.34 -56.36 25.08
N GLN A 164 53.41 -55.77 24.53
CA GLN A 164 53.34 -54.54 23.72
C GLN A 164 52.50 -54.74 22.45
N ILE A 165 52.64 -55.87 21.76
CA ILE A 165 51.83 -56.17 20.58
C ILE A 165 50.36 -56.39 20.96
N ILE A 166 50.08 -57.01 22.11
CA ILE A 166 48.71 -57.22 22.60
C ILE A 166 48.07 -55.89 23.01
N THR A 167 48.81 -55.01 23.68
CA THR A 167 48.36 -53.65 24.02
C THR A 167 48.12 -52.83 22.76
N ASP A 168 49.05 -52.83 21.79
CA ASP A 168 48.87 -52.19 20.49
C ASP A 168 47.65 -52.75 19.74
N GLN A 169 47.41 -54.06 19.78
CA GLN A 169 46.23 -54.68 19.16
C GLN A 169 44.93 -54.22 19.84
N ASN A 170 44.93 -54.09 21.16
CA ASN A 170 43.77 -53.60 21.90
C ASN A 170 43.52 -52.11 21.64
N ASP A 171 44.57 -51.30 21.55
CA ASP A 171 44.48 -49.88 21.22
C ASP A 171 43.97 -49.66 19.79
N LEU A 172 44.48 -50.43 18.82
CA LEU A 172 43.98 -50.42 17.45
C LEU A 172 42.50 -50.84 17.37
N ARG A 173 42.09 -51.79 18.22
CA ARG A 173 40.69 -52.25 18.28
C ARG A 173 39.79 -51.17 18.88
N ASN A 174 40.22 -50.52 19.96
CA ASN A 174 39.52 -49.38 20.56
C ASN A 174 39.41 -48.21 19.58
N ASP A 175 40.47 -47.89 18.85
CA ASP A 175 40.44 -46.80 17.88
C ASP A 175 39.57 -47.11 16.68
N ARG A 176 39.53 -48.36 16.21
CA ARG A 176 38.58 -48.82 15.21
C ARG A 176 37.14 -48.65 15.69
N ASP A 177 36.85 -49.06 16.92
CA ASP A 177 35.49 -49.02 17.47
C ASP A 177 35.05 -47.55 17.72
N LYS A 178 35.95 -46.66 18.16
CA LYS A 178 35.73 -45.20 18.21
C LYS A 178 35.45 -44.62 16.82
N LEU A 179 36.22 -45.02 15.80
CA LEU A 179 36.00 -44.60 14.41
C LEU A 179 34.64 -45.05 13.89
N GLN A 180 34.21 -46.26 14.24
CA GLN A 180 32.88 -46.78 13.89
C GLN A 180 31.78 -45.97 14.58
N GLN A 181 31.89 -45.70 15.88
CA GLN A 181 30.94 -44.85 16.61
C GLN A 181 30.84 -43.46 15.99
N MET A 182 31.97 -42.79 15.75
CA MET A 182 31.99 -41.48 15.09
C MET A 182 31.33 -41.54 13.71
N THR A 183 31.57 -42.60 12.94
CA THR A 183 30.96 -42.78 11.61
C THR A 183 29.44 -42.94 11.70
N GLU A 184 28.94 -43.68 12.70
CA GLU A 184 27.50 -43.83 12.95
C GLU A 184 26.86 -42.53 13.41
N GLU A 185 27.52 -41.78 14.31
CA GLU A 185 27.07 -40.45 14.72
C GLU A 185 27.01 -39.47 13.54
N PHE A 186 28.03 -39.46 12.68
CA PHE A 186 28.03 -38.64 11.46
C PHE A 186 26.90 -39.03 10.51
N LYS A 187 26.62 -40.33 10.35
CA LYS A 187 25.49 -40.80 9.54
C LYS A 187 24.16 -40.33 10.13
N LEU A 188 23.96 -40.51 11.44
CA LEU A 188 22.74 -40.14 12.13
C LEU A 188 22.51 -38.63 12.08
N ARG A 189 23.57 -37.85 12.31
CA ARG A 189 23.55 -36.39 12.17
C ARG A 189 23.23 -35.95 10.75
N SER A 190 23.78 -36.62 9.74
CA SER A 190 23.50 -36.32 8.33
C SER A 190 22.04 -36.58 7.96
N VAL A 191 21.44 -37.67 8.47
CA VAL A 191 20.02 -37.98 8.27
C VAL A 191 19.15 -36.92 8.97
N LYS A 192 19.47 -36.59 10.23
CA LYS A 192 18.75 -35.56 10.98
C LYS A 192 18.80 -34.19 10.30
N LEU A 193 19.97 -33.79 9.80
CA LEU A 193 20.13 -32.53 9.06
C LEU A 193 19.31 -32.51 7.77
N LYS A 194 19.26 -33.63 7.04
CA LYS A 194 18.46 -33.75 5.82
C LYS A 194 16.96 -33.63 6.09
N GLN A 195 16.48 -34.26 7.16
CA GLN A 195 15.09 -34.09 7.60
C GLN A 195 14.79 -32.64 7.96
N GLN A 196 15.65 -32.00 8.75
CA GLN A 196 15.47 -30.58 9.10
C GLN A 196 15.44 -29.67 7.87
N CYS A 197 16.33 -29.88 6.89
CA CYS A 197 16.28 -29.17 5.63
C CYS A 197 14.95 -29.38 4.88
N GLN A 198 14.44 -30.62 4.83
CA GLN A 198 13.17 -30.92 4.18
C GLN A 198 11.98 -30.28 4.91
N ASP A 199 11.95 -30.35 6.24
CA ASP A 199 10.91 -29.74 7.06
C ASP A 199 10.90 -28.20 6.87
N GLU A 200 12.08 -27.56 6.88
CA GLU A 200 12.22 -26.13 6.59
C GLU A 200 11.79 -25.76 5.15
N GLU A 201 12.09 -26.61 4.16
CA GLU A 201 11.64 -26.41 2.78
C GLU A 201 10.11 -26.45 2.67
N VAL A 202 9.47 -27.40 3.37
CA VAL A 202 8.02 -27.52 3.43
C VAL A 202 7.41 -26.31 4.14
N GLU A 203 7.93 -25.89 5.28
CA GLU A 203 7.46 -24.67 5.97
C GLU A 203 7.60 -23.41 5.09
N ARG A 204 8.73 -23.28 4.37
CA ARG A 204 8.92 -22.19 3.40
C ARG A 204 7.92 -22.23 2.25
N SER A 205 7.58 -23.41 1.74
CA SER A 205 6.54 -23.52 0.70
C SER A 205 5.15 -23.13 1.21
N LEU A 206 4.76 -23.56 2.42
CA LEU A 206 3.48 -23.20 3.04
C LEU A 206 3.36 -21.70 3.30
N THR A 207 4.43 -21.08 3.80
CA THR A 207 4.46 -19.62 4.03
C THR A 207 4.42 -18.82 2.71
N LEU A 208 5.05 -19.32 1.65
CA LEU A 208 4.93 -18.74 0.31
C LEU A 208 3.52 -18.86 -0.25
N ASP A 209 2.87 -20.01 -0.11
CA ASP A 209 1.55 -20.23 -0.68
C ASP A 209 0.48 -19.43 0.08
N THR A 210 0.53 -19.41 1.42
CA THR A 210 -0.32 -18.51 2.22
C THR A 210 -0.05 -17.04 1.93
N GLY A 211 1.20 -16.65 1.64
CA GLY A 211 1.55 -15.31 1.19
C GLY A 211 0.96 -14.95 -0.17
N LYS A 212 0.99 -15.89 -1.13
CA LYS A 212 0.37 -15.72 -2.46
C LYS A 212 -1.15 -15.60 -2.37
N GLU A 213 -1.80 -16.39 -1.53
CA GLU A 213 -3.25 -16.32 -1.31
C GLU A 213 -3.65 -14.93 -0.80
N LYS A 214 -2.97 -14.43 0.25
CA LYS A 214 -3.20 -13.06 0.76
C LYS A 214 -2.94 -11.98 -0.29
N LEU A 215 -1.91 -12.15 -1.12
CA LEU A 215 -1.60 -11.21 -2.19
C LEU A 215 -2.71 -11.19 -3.24
N ALA A 216 -3.26 -12.35 -3.60
CA ALA A 216 -4.39 -12.46 -4.53
C ALA A 216 -5.67 -11.83 -3.96
N GLU A 217 -5.95 -12.03 -2.66
CA GLU A 217 -7.07 -11.39 -1.97
C GLU A 217 -6.95 -9.86 -2.00
N LEU A 218 -5.77 -9.32 -1.67
CA LEU A 218 -5.51 -7.88 -1.70
C LEU A 218 -5.61 -7.30 -3.12
N GLN A 219 -5.14 -8.01 -4.13
CA GLN A 219 -5.27 -7.59 -5.53
C GLN A 219 -6.73 -7.51 -5.98
N LEU A 220 -7.56 -8.46 -5.54
CA LEU A 220 -9.00 -8.43 -5.84
C LEU A 220 -9.70 -7.27 -5.13
N GLU A 221 -9.30 -6.96 -3.90
CA GLU A 221 -9.82 -5.82 -3.15
C GLU A 221 -9.38 -4.48 -3.77
N GLU A 222 -8.13 -4.37 -4.21
CA GLU A 222 -7.62 -3.18 -4.93
C GLU A 222 -8.40 -2.94 -6.22
N GLN A 223 -8.70 -3.99 -7.00
CA GLN A 223 -9.51 -3.86 -8.21
C GLN A 223 -10.92 -3.34 -7.92
N LYS A 224 -11.59 -3.86 -6.87
CA LYS A 224 -12.92 -3.38 -6.47
C LYS A 224 -12.90 -1.91 -6.05
N LEU A 225 -11.89 -1.52 -5.26
CA LEU A 225 -11.73 -0.13 -4.83
C LEU A 225 -11.45 0.81 -6.00
N GLN A 226 -10.69 0.36 -7.01
CA GLN A 226 -10.47 1.12 -8.24
C GLN A 226 -11.76 1.33 -9.02
N GLU A 227 -12.58 0.29 -9.21
CA GLU A 227 -13.88 0.39 -9.87
C GLU A 227 -14.83 1.35 -9.13
N GLU A 228 -14.88 1.30 -7.80
CA GLU A 228 -15.67 2.23 -6.99
C GLU A 228 -15.17 3.67 -7.09
N ALA A 229 -13.85 3.88 -7.11
CA ALA A 229 -13.26 5.20 -7.27
C ALA A 229 -13.59 5.82 -8.63
N GLU A 230 -13.53 5.03 -9.71
CA GLU A 230 -13.94 5.49 -11.04
C GLU A 230 -15.41 5.86 -11.08
N ARG A 231 -16.28 5.04 -10.47
CA ARG A 231 -17.71 5.33 -10.38
C ARG A 231 -17.99 6.65 -9.66
N LEU A 232 -17.39 6.86 -8.49
CA LEU A 232 -17.54 8.11 -7.73
C LEU A 232 -17.00 9.32 -8.51
N GLN A 233 -15.90 9.17 -9.24
CA GLN A 233 -15.38 10.23 -10.10
C GLN A 233 -16.33 10.60 -11.25
N THR A 234 -17.10 9.65 -11.79
CA THR A 234 -18.09 9.94 -12.82
C THR A 234 -19.31 10.65 -12.25
N GLU A 235 -19.80 10.23 -11.08
CA GLU A 235 -20.89 10.90 -10.38
C GLU A 235 -20.51 12.34 -9.99
N LEU A 236 -19.29 12.54 -9.49
CA LEU A 236 -18.79 13.88 -9.15
C LEU A 236 -18.76 14.80 -10.38
N ARG A 237 -18.23 14.31 -11.51
CA ARG A 237 -18.20 15.07 -12.77
C ARG A 237 -19.60 15.46 -13.23
N HIS A 238 -20.56 14.54 -13.13
CA HIS A 238 -21.94 14.83 -13.52
C HIS A 238 -22.57 15.93 -12.65
N VAL A 239 -22.35 15.88 -11.34
CA VAL A 239 -22.81 16.91 -10.40
C VAL A 239 -22.12 18.25 -10.68
N ASP A 240 -20.82 18.26 -10.98
CA ASP A 240 -20.10 19.48 -11.33
C ASP A 240 -20.60 20.10 -12.64
N GLU A 241 -20.88 19.30 -13.66
CA GLU A 241 -21.49 19.76 -14.92
C GLU A 241 -22.88 20.38 -14.67
N MET A 242 -23.71 19.73 -13.86
CA MET A 242 -25.03 20.26 -13.47
C MET A 242 -24.90 21.58 -12.70
N ASN A 243 -23.95 21.67 -11.77
CA ASN A 243 -23.66 22.90 -11.03
C ASN A 243 -23.14 24.03 -11.93
N GLN A 244 -22.35 23.70 -12.95
CA GLN A 244 -21.91 24.69 -13.95
C GLN A 244 -23.08 25.21 -14.78
N GLN A 245 -23.99 24.33 -15.19
CA GLN A 245 -25.22 24.72 -15.89
C GLN A 245 -26.07 25.66 -15.03
N LEU A 246 -26.33 25.30 -13.78
CA LEU A 246 -27.07 26.13 -12.82
C LEU A 246 -26.36 27.47 -12.54
N LYS A 247 -25.02 27.50 -12.49
CA LYS A 247 -24.24 28.75 -12.36
C LYS A 247 -24.37 29.67 -13.58
N GLN A 248 -24.39 29.10 -14.79
CA GLN A 248 -24.61 29.88 -16.01
C GLN A 248 -26.03 30.45 -16.06
N GLU A 249 -27.03 29.64 -15.68
CA GLU A 249 -28.41 30.10 -15.57
C GLU A 249 -28.57 31.21 -14.53
N THR A 250 -27.91 31.10 -13.37
CA THR A 250 -28.01 32.11 -12.31
C THR A 250 -27.25 33.41 -12.63
N GLN A 251 -26.14 33.37 -13.36
CA GLN A 251 -25.44 34.60 -13.80
C GLN A 251 -26.29 35.47 -14.72
N VAL A 252 -27.06 34.87 -15.63
CA VAL A 252 -28.00 35.58 -16.52
C VAL A 252 -29.18 36.19 -15.73
N THR A 253 -29.48 35.68 -14.54
CA THR A 253 -30.60 36.14 -13.70
C THR A 253 -30.28 37.22 -12.68
N THR A 254 -28.99 37.54 -12.48
CA THR A 254 -28.57 38.58 -11.53
C THR A 254 -28.84 40.02 -12.00
N ALA A 255 -29.58 40.22 -13.10
CA ALA A 255 -30.15 41.50 -13.46
C ALA A 255 -31.30 41.88 -12.50
N VAL A 256 -30.95 42.11 -11.22
CA VAL A 256 -31.78 42.79 -10.23
C VAL A 256 -32.20 44.14 -10.83
N PRO A 257 -33.46 44.59 -10.69
CA PRO A 257 -33.87 45.89 -11.18
C PRO A 257 -32.96 46.99 -10.59
N GLU A 258 -32.31 47.77 -11.47
CA GLU A 258 -31.45 48.88 -11.05
C GLU A 258 -32.28 49.95 -10.33
N ARG A 259 -32.20 49.97 -9.00
CA ARG A 259 -32.62 51.12 -8.21
C ARG A 259 -31.48 52.13 -8.23
N LYS A 260 -31.81 53.40 -8.50
CA LYS A 260 -30.84 54.51 -8.41
C LYS A 260 -30.44 54.68 -6.95
N VAL A 261 -29.33 54.06 -6.56
CA VAL A 261 -28.72 54.27 -5.25
C VAL A 261 -28.06 55.65 -5.22
N VAL A 262 -28.58 56.53 -4.37
CA VAL A 262 -27.94 57.79 -4.01
C VAL A 262 -27.11 57.54 -2.76
N PHE A 263 -25.79 57.71 -2.88
CA PHE A 263 -24.87 57.47 -1.79
C PHE A 263 -24.96 58.61 -0.77
N THR A 264 -25.55 58.36 0.41
CA THR A 264 -25.69 59.33 1.51
C THR A 264 -24.57 59.23 2.57
N GLY A 265 -23.54 58.42 2.34
CA GLY A 265 -22.27 58.49 3.08
C GLY A 265 -22.20 57.82 4.46
N ALA A 266 -23.23 57.06 4.88
CA ALA A 266 -23.15 56.23 6.08
C ALA A 266 -22.74 54.79 5.72
N THR A 267 -21.53 54.36 6.08
CA THR A 267 -21.05 52.98 5.95
C THR A 267 -21.35 52.21 7.24
N GLY A 268 -22.45 51.45 7.25
CA GLY A 268 -22.69 50.35 8.19
C GLY A 268 -22.00 49.06 7.74
N GLU A 269 -21.73 48.16 8.67
CA GLU A 269 -21.15 46.83 8.42
C GLU A 269 -21.93 46.02 7.37
N GLU A 270 -21.22 45.11 6.71
CA GLU A 270 -21.62 44.37 5.52
C GLU A 270 -23.06 43.84 5.53
N GLY A 271 -23.93 44.50 4.76
CA GLY A 271 -24.83 43.82 3.82
C GLY A 271 -26.00 43.02 4.39
N SER A 272 -26.78 43.55 5.33
CA SER A 272 -28.21 43.26 5.28
C SER A 272 -28.79 44.12 4.16
N SER A 273 -28.96 43.57 2.96
CA SER A 273 -29.89 44.15 1.99
C SER A 273 -31.25 44.17 2.69
N SER A 274 -31.64 45.31 3.26
CA SER A 274 -32.98 45.42 3.84
C SER A 274 -33.94 45.17 2.69
N PHE A 275 -34.71 44.09 2.80
CA PHE A 275 -35.90 43.98 1.99
C PHE A 275 -36.73 45.22 2.34
N ASP A 276 -36.98 46.09 1.36
CA ASP A 276 -38.04 47.09 1.43
C ASP A 276 -39.36 46.32 1.40
N MET A 277 -39.70 45.71 2.51
CA MET A 277 -40.94 44.98 2.72
C MET A 277 -41.76 45.83 3.66
N ASN A 278 -42.75 46.56 3.12
CA ASN A 278 -43.70 47.30 3.92
C ASN A 278 -44.60 46.28 4.65
N PRO A 279 -44.37 46.02 5.96
CA PRO A 279 -45.06 44.96 6.66
C PRO A 279 -46.48 45.43 6.98
N ARG A 280 -47.47 44.72 6.45
CA ARG A 280 -48.87 44.93 6.78
C ARG A 280 -49.34 43.84 7.74
N ILE A 281 -49.28 44.12 9.03
CA ILE A 281 -49.53 43.11 10.09
C ILE A 281 -50.97 43.21 10.54
N VAL A 282 -51.69 42.10 10.45
CA VAL A 282 -53.05 41.98 10.95
C VAL A 282 -53.02 41.42 12.36
N TYR A 283 -53.47 42.21 13.33
CA TYR A 283 -53.50 41.87 14.74
C TYR A 283 -54.93 41.58 15.20
N PRO A 284 -55.22 40.35 15.69
CA PRO A 284 -56.55 40.01 16.19
C PRO A 284 -56.79 40.59 17.57
N MET A 285 -57.89 41.32 17.74
CA MET A 285 -58.32 41.88 19.02
C MET A 285 -59.44 41.04 19.64
N GLU A 286 -59.24 40.66 20.89
CA GLU A 286 -60.28 40.02 21.71
C GLU A 286 -61.35 41.04 22.13
N GLY A 287 -62.58 40.60 22.29
CA GLY A 287 -63.67 41.47 22.75
C GLY A 287 -63.39 41.99 24.16
N GLY A 288 -63.69 43.27 24.41
CA GLY A 288 -63.37 43.96 25.67
C GLY A 288 -61.95 44.52 25.72
N THR A 289 -61.31 44.71 24.56
CA THR A 289 -59.98 45.33 24.43
C THR A 289 -60.03 46.59 23.57
N ALA A 290 -59.14 47.53 23.84
CA ALA A 290 -58.91 48.72 23.00
C ALA A 290 -57.42 48.84 22.65
N LEU A 291 -57.11 49.33 21.46
CA LEU A 291 -55.78 49.73 21.05
C LEU A 291 -55.73 51.25 20.92
N ILE A 292 -54.68 51.84 21.49
CA ILE A 292 -54.43 53.28 21.40
C ILE A 292 -53.02 53.46 20.86
N THR A 293 -52.90 54.15 19.73
CA THR A 293 -51.63 54.59 19.16
C THR A 293 -51.44 56.07 19.49
N PHE A 294 -50.33 56.39 20.14
CA PHE A 294 -49.95 57.76 20.47
C PHE A 294 -48.97 58.31 19.42
N GLU A 295 -49.01 59.61 19.17
CA GLU A 295 -48.02 60.29 18.32
C GLU A 295 -46.61 60.15 18.93
N ASP A 296 -46.51 60.31 20.25
CA ASP A 296 -45.27 60.22 21.01
C ASP A 296 -45.06 58.83 21.66
N GLU A 297 -43.93 58.19 21.35
CA GLU A 297 -43.50 56.93 21.97
C GLU A 297 -43.34 57.06 23.50
N GLU A 298 -42.90 58.22 24.00
CA GLU A 298 -42.69 58.45 25.42
C GLU A 298 -43.99 58.34 26.23
N VAL A 299 -45.12 58.76 25.66
CA VAL A 299 -46.44 58.70 26.29
C VAL A 299 -46.90 57.25 26.43
N ALA A 300 -46.77 56.47 25.35
CA ALA A 300 -47.11 55.05 25.33
C ALA A 300 -46.31 54.26 26.38
N GLN A 301 -44.99 54.48 26.47
CA GLN A 301 -44.14 53.85 27.49
C GLN A 301 -44.55 54.24 28.92
N LYS A 302 -44.99 55.49 29.13
CA LYS A 302 -45.47 55.97 30.43
C LYS A 302 -46.73 55.24 30.86
N ILE A 303 -47.68 55.06 29.96
CA ILE A 303 -48.94 54.35 30.21
C ILE A 303 -48.69 52.87 30.51
N LEU A 304 -47.75 52.24 29.78
CA LEU A 304 -47.31 50.87 30.05
C LEU A 304 -46.65 50.73 31.43
N SER A 305 -45.84 51.70 31.84
CA SER A 305 -45.17 51.67 33.16
C SER A 305 -46.15 51.71 34.35
N MET A 306 -47.34 52.29 34.16
CA MET A 306 -48.36 52.41 35.20
C MET A 306 -49.18 51.12 35.39
N ASN A 307 -49.17 50.19 34.41
CA ASN A 307 -49.88 48.90 34.35
C ASN A 307 -51.42 48.93 34.52
N TYR A 308 -51.96 49.73 35.44
CA TYR A 308 -53.40 49.87 35.69
C TYR A 308 -53.83 51.34 35.61
N HIS A 309 -54.96 51.57 34.95
CA HIS A 309 -55.55 52.89 34.78
C HIS A 309 -57.01 52.86 35.24
N ASP A 310 -57.35 53.74 36.19
CA ASP A 310 -58.72 53.88 36.69
C ASP A 310 -59.42 54.98 35.88
N VAL A 311 -60.28 54.57 34.95
CA VAL A 311 -61.06 55.47 34.09
C VAL A 311 -62.37 55.83 34.81
N GLN A 312 -62.53 57.11 35.12
CA GLN A 312 -63.78 57.64 35.67
C GLN A 312 -64.79 57.90 34.55
N LEU A 313 -65.82 57.06 34.44
CA LEU A 313 -67.00 57.33 33.61
C LEU A 313 -68.05 58.08 34.44
N GLU A 314 -69.04 58.67 33.76
CA GLU A 314 -70.07 59.53 34.37
C GLU A 314 -70.76 58.90 35.59
N GLU A 315 -71.01 57.58 35.58
CA GLU A 315 -71.71 56.87 36.66
C GLU A 315 -70.88 55.76 37.36
N CYS A 316 -69.73 55.34 36.80
CA CYS A 316 -68.91 54.23 37.32
C CYS A 316 -67.40 54.45 37.07
N SER A 317 -66.53 53.93 37.95
CA SER A 317 -65.07 53.87 37.71
C SER A 317 -64.68 52.47 37.21
N ILE A 318 -63.98 52.38 36.09
CA ILE A 318 -63.49 51.12 35.52
C ILE A 318 -61.97 51.05 35.66
N ARG A 319 -61.45 49.91 36.12
CA ARG A 319 -60.03 49.65 36.17
C ARG A 319 -59.57 48.86 34.94
N LEU A 320 -58.73 49.47 34.12
CA LEU A 320 -58.17 48.89 32.90
C LEU A 320 -56.72 48.47 33.12
N GLU A 321 -56.29 47.42 32.44
CA GLU A 321 -54.90 46.97 32.41
C GLU A 321 -54.26 47.37 31.09
N ALA A 322 -53.13 48.08 31.13
CA ALA A 322 -52.35 48.45 29.95
C ALA A 322 -51.26 47.40 29.68
N ARG A 323 -51.26 46.84 28.47
CA ARG A 323 -50.31 45.82 28.01
C ARG A 323 -49.61 46.26 26.71
N PRO A 324 -48.34 45.88 26.51
CA PRO A 324 -47.64 46.16 25.26
C PRO A 324 -48.21 45.28 24.14
N VAL A 325 -48.34 45.85 22.94
CA VAL A 325 -48.77 45.10 21.76
C VAL A 325 -47.58 44.32 21.19
N GLN A 326 -47.68 43.00 21.19
CA GLN A 326 -46.67 42.11 20.61
C GLN A 326 -47.02 41.78 19.16
N LEU A 327 -46.20 42.25 18.22
CA LEU A 327 -46.32 42.03 16.79
C LEU A 327 -45.29 40.98 16.32
N LEU A 328 -45.71 40.08 15.45
CA LEU A 328 -44.82 39.11 14.82
C LEU A 328 -44.18 39.73 13.58
N MET A 329 -42.89 40.06 13.67
CA MET A 329 -42.11 40.61 12.57
C MET A 329 -41.28 39.50 11.92
N PRO A 330 -41.20 39.40 10.59
CA PRO A 330 -40.26 38.50 9.94
C PRO A 330 -38.81 38.93 10.24
N SER A 331 -37.98 38.01 10.72
CA SER A 331 -36.55 38.24 11.01
C SER A 331 -35.62 37.66 9.97
N TYR A 332 -36.01 36.55 9.34
CA TYR A 332 -35.24 35.90 8.28
C TYR A 332 -36.21 35.28 7.28
N ILE A 333 -35.93 35.45 5.99
CA ILE A 333 -36.71 34.87 4.90
C ILE A 333 -35.73 34.25 3.92
N GLU A 334 -35.90 32.96 3.66
CA GLU A 334 -35.20 32.26 2.59
C GLU A 334 -36.17 32.02 1.44
N VAL A 335 -35.83 32.52 0.26
CA VAL A 335 -36.66 32.42 -0.94
C VAL A 335 -35.91 31.64 -2.00
N GLU A 336 -36.46 30.50 -2.40
CA GLU A 336 -36.02 29.81 -3.60
C GLU A 336 -36.57 30.56 -4.81
N THR A 337 -35.67 31.09 -5.64
CA THR A 337 -36.04 31.83 -6.85
C THR A 337 -35.76 30.99 -8.09
N HIS A 338 -36.71 30.97 -9.02
CA HIS A 338 -36.54 30.36 -10.33
C HIS A 338 -37.05 31.27 -11.43
N VAL A 339 -36.41 31.23 -12.59
CA VAL A 339 -36.85 32.01 -13.75
C VAL A 339 -38.11 31.40 -14.34
N SER A 340 -39.13 32.23 -14.53
CA SER A 340 -40.27 31.85 -15.32
C SER A 340 -39.91 31.90 -16.81
N ASN A 341 -40.03 30.77 -17.49
CA ASN A 341 -39.86 30.69 -18.94
C ASN A 341 -41.07 31.28 -19.70
N ARG A 342 -42.17 31.60 -19.02
CA ARG A 342 -43.42 32.11 -19.62
C ARG A 342 -43.75 33.54 -19.24
N ARG A 343 -43.07 34.12 -18.24
CA ARG A 343 -43.37 35.45 -17.73
C ARG A 343 -42.16 36.37 -17.86
N ILE A 344 -42.42 37.61 -18.23
CA ILE A 344 -41.41 38.67 -18.26
C ILE A 344 -41.84 39.83 -17.39
N LEU A 345 -40.86 40.57 -16.89
CA LEU A 345 -41.05 41.81 -16.17
C LEU A 345 -40.60 42.98 -17.06
N VAL A 346 -41.48 43.95 -17.27
CA VAL A 346 -41.19 45.16 -18.06
C VAL A 346 -41.07 46.35 -17.13
N SER A 347 -39.91 47.00 -17.17
CA SER A 347 -39.53 48.18 -16.38
C SER A 347 -39.22 49.38 -17.28
N ASN A 348 -39.04 50.56 -16.67
CA ASN A 348 -38.92 51.87 -17.34
C ASN A 348 -40.18 52.28 -18.13
N LEU A 349 -41.35 52.09 -17.52
CA LEU A 349 -42.63 52.50 -18.10
C LEU A 349 -42.88 54.00 -17.91
N PRO A 350 -43.47 54.69 -18.90
CA PRO A 350 -43.80 56.11 -18.79
C PRO A 350 -44.96 56.34 -17.81
N LYS A 351 -44.76 57.25 -16.84
CA LYS A 351 -45.78 57.65 -15.85
C LYS A 351 -46.81 58.65 -16.40
N ASP A 352 -46.56 59.20 -17.58
CA ASP A 352 -47.38 60.26 -18.20
C ASP A 352 -48.60 59.73 -18.99
N VAL A 353 -48.83 58.42 -19.00
CA VAL A 353 -49.83 57.74 -19.85
C VAL A 353 -50.85 57.00 -18.98
N GLU A 354 -52.14 57.06 -19.34
CA GLU A 354 -53.21 56.29 -18.68
C GLU A 354 -52.91 54.79 -18.68
N GLU A 355 -53.10 54.13 -17.53
CA GLU A 355 -52.75 52.72 -17.29
C GLU A 355 -53.38 51.79 -18.34
N SER A 356 -54.68 51.92 -18.61
CA SER A 356 -55.38 51.07 -19.60
C SER A 356 -54.78 51.15 -21.00
N ARG A 357 -54.42 52.35 -21.47
CA ARG A 357 -53.83 52.55 -22.80
C ARG A 357 -52.40 52.03 -22.89
N LEU A 358 -51.67 52.07 -21.78
CA LEU A 358 -50.33 51.52 -21.69
C LEU A 358 -50.37 49.99 -21.83
N LEU A 359 -51.25 49.33 -21.05
CA LEU A 359 -51.42 47.87 -21.08
C LEU A 359 -51.80 47.36 -22.47
N ASP A 360 -52.82 47.97 -23.11
CA ASP A 360 -53.26 47.60 -24.47
C ASP A 360 -52.13 47.71 -25.50
N LYS A 361 -51.29 48.74 -25.39
CA LYS A 361 -50.17 48.97 -26.33
C LYS A 361 -49.01 48.01 -26.10
N LEU A 362 -48.73 47.66 -24.85
CA LEU A 362 -47.73 46.65 -24.52
C LEU A 362 -48.16 45.27 -25.02
N GLU A 363 -49.42 44.90 -24.80
CA GLU A 363 -49.99 43.65 -25.33
C GLU A 363 -49.88 43.60 -26.87
N LEU A 364 -50.25 44.67 -27.56
CA LEU A 364 -50.11 44.77 -29.03
C LEU A 364 -48.65 44.78 -29.51
N PHE A 365 -47.70 45.25 -28.70
CA PHE A 365 -46.29 45.27 -29.05
C PHE A 365 -45.64 43.90 -28.87
N PHE A 366 -45.94 43.23 -27.76
CA PHE A 366 -45.38 41.93 -27.39
C PHE A 366 -46.15 40.74 -27.98
N SER A 367 -47.36 40.94 -28.52
CA SER A 367 -48.04 39.92 -29.35
C SER A 367 -47.39 39.73 -30.73
N LYS A 368 -46.57 40.69 -31.19
CA LYS A 368 -45.93 40.62 -32.50
C LYS A 368 -44.64 39.80 -32.45
N SER A 369 -44.61 38.71 -33.20
CA SER A 369 -43.41 37.88 -33.40
C SER A 369 -42.22 38.64 -33.98
N ARG A 370 -42.45 39.70 -34.78
CA ARG A 370 -41.40 40.59 -35.30
C ARG A 370 -40.57 41.28 -34.21
N ASN A 371 -41.17 41.51 -33.04
CA ASN A 371 -40.51 42.12 -31.89
C ASN A 371 -39.91 41.07 -30.94
N GLY A 372 -39.87 39.80 -31.35
CA GLY A 372 -39.43 38.67 -30.52
C GLY A 372 -40.51 38.13 -29.57
N GLY A 373 -41.73 38.68 -29.64
CA GLY A 373 -42.86 38.29 -28.79
C GLY A 373 -43.72 37.15 -29.34
N GLY A 374 -44.90 36.95 -28.76
CA GLY A 374 -45.89 35.93 -29.17
C GLY A 374 -47.18 36.07 -28.37
N GLU A 375 -48.09 35.10 -28.48
CA GLU A 375 -49.44 35.23 -27.91
C GLU A 375 -49.40 35.45 -26.38
N VAL A 376 -50.02 36.56 -25.94
CA VAL A 376 -50.09 36.97 -24.54
C VAL A 376 -51.32 36.33 -23.90
N GLU A 377 -51.13 35.70 -22.74
CA GLU A 377 -52.17 35.08 -21.93
C GLU A 377 -52.78 36.07 -20.93
N SER A 378 -51.92 36.81 -20.21
CA SER A 378 -52.35 37.84 -19.25
C SER A 378 -51.31 38.95 -19.11
N LEU A 379 -51.78 40.12 -18.72
CA LEU A 379 -50.97 41.31 -18.53
C LEU A 379 -51.40 42.02 -17.25
N GLU A 380 -50.50 42.12 -16.28
CA GLU A 380 -50.78 42.60 -14.93
C GLU A 380 -49.83 43.74 -14.55
N MET A 381 -50.36 44.85 -14.06
CA MET A 381 -49.55 45.97 -13.59
C MET A 381 -49.33 45.86 -12.07
N LEU A 382 -48.07 45.92 -11.66
CA LEU A 382 -47.69 45.97 -10.25
C LEU A 382 -47.61 47.43 -9.82
N HIS A 383 -48.64 47.90 -9.09
CA HIS A 383 -48.73 49.29 -8.63
C HIS A 383 -47.58 49.67 -7.68
N ASP A 384 -47.12 48.73 -6.84
CA ASP A 384 -46.06 48.95 -5.86
C ASP A 384 -44.71 49.32 -6.50
N SER A 385 -44.42 48.77 -7.69
CA SER A 385 -43.14 48.98 -8.39
C SER A 385 -43.27 49.75 -9.71
N GLY A 386 -44.49 50.03 -10.16
CA GLY A 386 -44.76 50.64 -11.46
C GLY A 386 -44.25 49.80 -12.63
N THR A 387 -44.21 48.47 -12.47
CA THR A 387 -43.76 47.52 -13.51
C THR A 387 -44.95 46.73 -14.06
N VAL A 388 -44.78 46.15 -15.26
CA VAL A 388 -45.81 45.32 -15.90
C VAL A 388 -45.28 43.91 -16.08
N VAL A 389 -46.05 42.93 -15.61
CA VAL A 389 -45.81 41.50 -15.79
C VAL A 389 -46.62 41.03 -17.00
N ILE A 390 -45.95 40.39 -17.94
CA ILE A 390 -46.59 39.82 -19.14
C ILE A 390 -46.43 38.31 -19.09
N THR A 391 -47.53 37.58 -19.17
CA THR A 391 -47.56 36.12 -19.26
C THR A 391 -47.84 35.71 -20.69
N PHE A 392 -47.02 34.83 -21.26
CA PHE A 392 -47.20 34.28 -22.60
C PHE A 392 -47.75 32.86 -22.56
N LEU A 393 -48.45 32.48 -23.63
CA LEU A 393 -48.90 31.11 -23.86
C LEU A 393 -47.71 30.15 -24.06
N GLU A 394 -46.67 30.56 -24.79
CA GLU A 394 -45.46 29.75 -25.02
C GLU A 394 -44.33 30.07 -24.04
N ASP A 395 -43.51 29.05 -23.73
CA ASP A 395 -42.39 29.09 -22.78
C ASP A 395 -41.02 29.40 -23.41
N THR A 396 -40.95 29.53 -24.73
CA THR A 396 -39.71 29.92 -25.41
C THR A 396 -39.57 31.43 -25.58
N ILE A 397 -40.68 32.16 -25.46
CA ILE A 397 -40.74 33.60 -25.75
C ILE A 397 -39.99 34.41 -24.69
N ALA A 398 -40.16 34.08 -23.40
CA ALA A 398 -39.57 34.88 -22.33
C ALA A 398 -38.04 34.96 -22.44
N LYS A 399 -37.37 33.82 -22.67
CA LYS A 399 -35.90 33.77 -22.85
C LYS A 399 -35.42 34.65 -24.01
N ARG A 400 -36.10 34.61 -25.16
CA ARG A 400 -35.75 35.44 -26.32
C ARG A 400 -35.90 36.93 -26.06
N LEU A 401 -36.92 37.32 -25.29
CA LEU A 401 -37.18 38.71 -24.96
C LEU A 401 -36.21 39.25 -23.91
N THR A 402 -35.77 38.40 -22.97
CA THR A 402 -34.77 38.75 -21.96
C THR A 402 -33.38 38.92 -22.55
N ASP A 403 -33.00 38.11 -23.54
CA ASP A 403 -31.68 38.22 -24.20
C ASP A 403 -31.47 39.56 -24.93
N MET A 404 -32.56 40.17 -25.44
CA MET A 404 -32.47 41.48 -26.10
C MET A 404 -32.46 42.66 -25.11
N GLU A 405 -32.88 42.44 -23.85
CA GLU A 405 -33.01 43.36 -22.69
C GLU A 405 -33.76 44.69 -22.91
N ASN A 406 -33.63 45.36 -24.05
CA ASN A 406 -34.11 46.70 -24.32
C ASN A 406 -34.97 46.72 -25.57
N HIS A 407 -36.23 47.13 -25.41
CA HIS A 407 -37.22 47.20 -26.49
C HIS A 407 -37.68 48.63 -26.67
N THR A 408 -37.68 49.12 -27.92
CA THR A 408 -38.18 50.48 -28.21
C THR A 408 -39.64 50.40 -28.64
N VAL A 409 -40.53 50.98 -27.84
CA VAL A 409 -41.97 51.00 -28.10
C VAL A 409 -42.41 52.43 -28.43
N ASP A 410 -43.14 52.58 -29.53
CA ASP A 410 -43.79 53.84 -29.90
C ASP A 410 -45.12 53.99 -29.14
N LEU A 411 -45.14 54.87 -28.13
CA LEU A 411 -46.36 55.23 -27.38
C LEU A 411 -46.69 56.69 -27.66
N LEU A 412 -47.88 56.95 -28.22
CA LEU A 412 -48.38 58.32 -28.51
C LEU A 412 -47.43 59.18 -29.37
N GLY A 413 -46.71 58.57 -30.32
CA GLY A 413 -45.78 59.26 -31.22
C GLY A 413 -44.40 59.57 -30.61
N LYS A 414 -44.15 59.16 -29.36
CA LYS A 414 -42.84 59.20 -28.70
C LYS A 414 -42.27 57.79 -28.54
N LYS A 415 -40.96 57.66 -28.70
CA LYS A 415 -40.21 56.41 -28.51
C LYS A 415 -39.80 56.26 -27.06
N TYR A 416 -40.24 55.19 -26.42
CA TYR A 416 -39.83 54.82 -25.07
C TYR A 416 -38.96 53.56 -25.13
N ARG A 417 -37.85 53.58 -24.37
CA ARG A 417 -36.98 52.42 -24.22
C ARG A 417 -37.39 51.65 -22.97
N LEU A 418 -38.10 50.56 -23.18
CA LEU A 418 -38.53 49.64 -22.13
C LEU A 418 -37.43 48.62 -21.87
N ARG A 419 -37.23 48.26 -20.60
CA ARG A 419 -36.31 47.21 -20.21
C ARG A 419 -37.10 45.97 -19.84
N VAL A 420 -36.78 44.84 -20.46
CA VAL A 420 -37.40 43.55 -20.22
C VAL A 420 -36.42 42.67 -19.45
N THR A 421 -36.83 42.20 -18.29
CA THR A 421 -36.05 41.31 -17.43
C THR A 421 -36.83 40.00 -17.18
N PRO A 422 -36.13 38.89 -16.90
CA PRO A 422 -36.80 37.63 -16.56
C PRO A 422 -37.68 37.81 -15.32
N PHE A 423 -38.88 37.23 -15.32
CA PHE A 423 -39.71 37.20 -14.12
C PHE A 423 -39.21 36.08 -13.20
N LEU A 424 -38.87 36.41 -11.96
CA LEU A 424 -38.45 35.45 -10.95
C LEU A 424 -39.66 35.02 -10.13
N ASN A 425 -39.99 33.73 -10.20
CA ASN A 425 -40.94 33.12 -9.29
C ASN A 425 -40.21 32.77 -8.00
N GLY A 426 -40.65 33.33 -6.87
CA GLY A 426 -40.15 32.99 -5.55
C GLY A 426 -41.07 32.02 -4.84
N LYS A 427 -40.51 30.99 -4.20
CA LYS A 427 -41.19 30.23 -3.14
C LYS A 427 -40.47 30.50 -1.84
N ILE A 428 -41.23 30.86 -0.81
CA ILE A 428 -40.68 31.04 0.55
C ILE A 428 -40.39 29.63 1.09
N MET A 429 -39.11 29.36 1.36
CA MET A 429 -38.62 28.08 1.88
C MET A 429 -38.57 28.09 3.40
N ASP A 430 -38.07 29.18 3.97
CA ASP A 430 -38.02 29.39 5.41
C ASP A 430 -38.46 30.82 5.75
N LEU A 431 -39.24 30.94 6.82
CA LEU A 431 -39.71 32.20 7.36
C LEU A 431 -39.57 32.13 8.88
N GLN A 432 -38.58 32.85 9.41
CA GLN A 432 -38.40 33.00 10.84
C GLN A 432 -39.04 34.32 11.28
N THR A 433 -39.82 34.25 12.34
CA THR A 433 -40.47 35.43 12.93
C THR A 433 -39.91 35.71 14.31
N ARG A 434 -39.86 36.99 14.65
CA ARG A 434 -39.48 37.51 15.95
C ARG A 434 -40.64 38.30 16.53
N VAL A 435 -40.93 38.08 17.80
CA VAL A 435 -41.86 38.93 18.55
C VAL A 435 -41.20 40.28 18.81
N SER A 436 -41.84 41.35 18.35
CA SER A 436 -41.46 42.74 18.60
C SER A 436 -42.59 43.46 19.31
N GLU A 437 -42.26 44.31 20.27
CA GLU A 437 -43.25 45.15 20.95
C GLU A 437 -43.45 46.47 20.20
N SER A 438 -44.70 46.89 20.00
CA SER A 438 -44.99 48.22 19.49
C SER A 438 -44.58 49.26 20.52
N ARG A 439 -43.91 50.31 20.05
CA ARG A 439 -43.39 51.39 20.88
C ARG A 439 -44.41 52.49 21.13
N ARG A 440 -45.33 52.70 20.19
CA ARG A 440 -46.34 53.78 20.23
C ARG A 440 -47.75 53.29 20.55
N THR A 441 -48.02 51.99 20.38
CA THR A 441 -49.37 51.44 20.57
C THR A 441 -49.47 50.65 21.87
N VAL A 442 -50.51 50.95 22.65
CA VAL A 442 -50.84 50.29 23.91
C VAL A 442 -52.16 49.55 23.79
N GLN A 443 -52.23 48.33 24.34
CA GLN A 443 -53.46 47.57 24.46
C GLN A 443 -54.07 47.72 25.84
N LEU A 444 -55.34 48.11 25.91
CA LEU A 444 -56.12 48.15 27.14
C LEU A 444 -56.99 46.91 27.22
N VAL A 445 -56.92 46.21 28.34
CA VAL A 445 -57.67 44.98 28.62
C VAL A 445 -58.57 45.19 29.84
N GLY A 446 -59.75 44.57 29.81
CA GLY A 446 -60.69 44.58 30.93
C GLY A 446 -61.79 45.63 30.79
N ILE A 447 -62.17 45.99 29.56
CA ILE A 447 -63.27 46.93 29.30
C ILE A 447 -64.61 46.17 29.40
N PRO A 448 -65.44 46.44 30.42
CA PRO A 448 -66.76 45.84 30.55
C PRO A 448 -67.78 46.48 29.59
N ASN A 449 -68.81 45.73 29.19
CA ASN A 449 -69.91 46.22 28.36
C ASN A 449 -70.99 46.88 29.24
N ILE A 450 -70.74 48.13 29.64
CA ILE A 450 -71.62 48.91 30.54
C ILE A 450 -72.39 50.00 29.76
N MET A 451 -71.84 50.47 28.65
CA MET A 451 -72.35 51.59 27.86
C MET A 451 -72.36 51.25 26.36
N GLU A 452 -73.02 52.07 25.54
CA GLU A 452 -72.99 51.95 24.08
C GLU A 452 -71.56 52.11 23.53
N GLU A 453 -71.28 51.46 22.39
CA GLU A 453 -69.93 51.33 21.81
C GLU A 453 -69.28 52.70 21.56
N ASP A 454 -70.01 53.62 20.92
CA ASP A 454 -69.53 54.98 20.59
C ASP A 454 -69.24 55.80 21.87
N ASN A 455 -70.15 55.75 22.85
CA ASN A 455 -69.97 56.46 24.12
C ASN A 455 -68.78 55.90 24.92
N MET A 456 -68.55 54.58 24.87
CA MET A 456 -67.43 53.96 25.57
C MET A 456 -66.10 54.33 24.89
N GLN A 457 -66.06 54.35 23.56
CA GLN A 457 -64.90 54.79 22.78
C GLN A 457 -64.54 56.26 23.09
N ASP A 458 -65.52 57.17 23.01
CA ASP A 458 -65.29 58.60 23.27
C ASP A 458 -64.77 58.87 24.69
N ASN A 459 -65.34 58.20 25.70
CA ASN A 459 -64.90 58.38 27.08
C ASN A 459 -63.48 57.85 27.34
N LEU A 460 -63.10 56.75 26.69
CA LEU A 460 -61.74 56.22 26.77
C LEU A 460 -60.75 57.14 26.07
N GLU A 461 -61.08 57.58 24.85
CA GLU A 461 -60.24 58.49 24.08
C GLU A 461 -59.98 59.80 24.85
N ILE A 462 -61.04 60.42 25.39
CA ILE A 462 -60.93 61.64 26.21
C ILE A 462 -60.09 61.40 27.49
N HIS A 463 -60.19 60.22 28.10
CA HIS A 463 -59.41 59.89 29.30
C HIS A 463 -57.91 59.81 29.02
N PHE A 464 -57.54 59.18 27.90
CA PHE A 464 -56.14 58.99 27.47
C PHE A 464 -55.58 60.17 26.67
N GLN A 465 -56.40 61.15 26.28
CA GLN A 465 -55.95 62.43 25.75
C GLN A 465 -55.50 63.41 26.87
N LYS A 466 -55.98 63.22 28.11
CA LYS A 466 -55.63 64.08 29.25
C LYS A 466 -54.24 63.77 29.78
N SER A 467 -53.33 64.74 29.69
CA SER A 467 -51.97 64.65 30.23
C SER A 467 -51.91 64.44 31.75
N SER A 468 -52.95 64.85 32.50
CA SER A 468 -53.07 64.58 33.95
C SER A 468 -53.11 63.09 34.29
N ASN A 469 -53.56 62.26 33.35
CA ASN A 469 -53.71 60.81 33.50
C ASN A 469 -52.54 60.04 32.88
N GLY A 470 -51.45 60.73 32.54
CA GLY A 470 -50.33 60.15 31.81
C GLY A 470 -50.56 59.98 30.30
N GLY A 471 -51.66 60.55 29.79
CA GLY A 471 -52.05 60.57 28.37
C GLY A 471 -51.32 61.60 27.52
N GLY A 472 -51.64 61.64 26.21
CA GLY A 472 -51.04 62.52 25.21
C GLY A 472 -51.87 62.59 23.94
N GLU A 473 -51.30 63.13 22.84
CA GLU A 473 -51.97 63.20 21.54
C GLU A 473 -52.13 61.80 20.95
N VAL A 474 -53.37 61.45 20.61
CA VAL A 474 -53.76 60.13 20.10
C VAL A 474 -53.83 60.20 18.59
N ASP A 475 -53.04 59.36 17.92
CA ASP A 475 -52.98 59.26 16.46
C ASP A 475 -54.10 58.32 15.94
N ALA A 476 -54.32 57.19 16.62
CA ALA A 476 -55.40 56.26 16.30
C ALA A 476 -55.95 55.55 17.54
N PHE A 477 -57.27 55.35 17.58
CA PHE A 477 -57.97 54.62 18.64
C PHE A 477 -58.92 53.57 18.04
N LEU A 478 -58.87 52.34 18.55
CA LEU A 478 -59.74 51.24 18.13
C LEU A 478 -60.26 50.45 19.32
N TYR A 479 -61.57 50.40 19.50
CA TYR A 479 -62.24 49.63 20.56
C TYR A 479 -62.99 48.41 20.00
N SER A 480 -62.81 47.25 20.66
CA SER A 480 -63.55 46.03 20.39
C SER A 480 -64.47 45.69 21.58
N PRO A 481 -65.80 45.69 21.41
CA PRO A 481 -66.75 45.41 22.51
C PRO A 481 -66.80 43.92 22.86
N LEU A 482 -67.26 43.61 24.08
CA LEU A 482 -67.37 42.23 24.56
C LEU A 482 -68.31 41.40 23.66
N GLY A 483 -67.79 40.32 23.08
CA GLY A 483 -68.55 39.41 22.20
C GLY A 483 -68.40 39.68 20.70
N LYS A 484 -67.72 40.77 20.29
CA LYS A 484 -67.27 40.97 18.91
C LYS A 484 -65.76 40.71 18.79
N THR A 485 -65.31 40.44 17.58
CA THR A 485 -63.88 40.35 17.23
C THR A 485 -63.56 41.46 16.26
N ALA A 486 -62.44 42.15 16.47
CA ALA A 486 -61.95 43.20 15.59
C ALA A 486 -60.54 42.83 15.11
N LEU A 487 -60.16 43.34 13.94
CA LEU A 487 -58.82 43.19 13.38
C LEU A 487 -58.20 44.57 13.27
N ALA A 488 -57.07 44.78 13.93
CA ALA A 488 -56.25 45.97 13.74
C ALA A 488 -55.22 45.71 12.66
N VAL A 489 -54.96 46.69 11.79
CA VAL A 489 -53.93 46.60 10.77
C VAL A 489 -52.83 47.57 11.14
N PHE A 490 -51.62 47.05 11.33
CA PHE A 490 -50.41 47.82 11.56
C PHE A 490 -49.65 47.97 10.24
N GLU A 491 -49.34 49.20 9.89
CA GLU A 491 -48.55 49.58 8.71
C GLU A 491 -47.32 50.37 9.18
N GLU A 492 -46.29 50.46 8.33
CA GLU A 492 -45.06 51.20 8.66
C GLU A 492 -45.28 52.71 8.54
N ASP A 493 -44.80 53.46 9.53
CA ASP A 493 -44.83 54.93 9.54
C ASP A 493 -43.99 55.47 8.38
N SER A 494 -44.63 55.74 7.24
CA SER A 494 -43.98 56.44 6.12
C SER A 494 -44.09 57.95 6.31
N PRO A 495 -43.00 58.73 6.19
CA PRO A 495 -43.06 60.19 6.28
C PRO A 495 -43.76 60.88 5.09
N GLU A 496 -44.36 60.13 4.16
CA GLU A 496 -45.04 60.66 2.97
C GLU A 496 -46.55 60.89 3.16
N SER A 497 -47.13 60.52 4.31
CA SER A 497 -48.53 60.79 4.65
C SER A 497 -48.68 62.00 5.58
N ALA A 498 -48.14 63.15 5.17
CA ALA A 498 -48.39 64.46 5.78
C ALA A 498 -48.73 65.50 4.70
#